data_AF-A0A4Q5QH52-F1
#
_entry.id   AF-A0A4Q5QH52-F1
#
_cell.length_a   1.000
_cell.length_b   1.000
_cell.length_c   1.000
_cell.angle_alpha   90.00
_cell.angle_beta   90.00
_cell.angle_gamma   90.00
#
_symmetry.space_group_name_H-M   'P 1'
#
loop_
_entity.id
_entity.type
_entity.pdbx_description
1 polymer ?
#
loop_
_entity_poly.entity_id
_entity_poly.type
_entity_poly.pdbx_seq_one_letter_code
_entity_poly.pdbx_strand_id
1 'polypeptide(L)'
;MYLRTLTQSLELVGRPFRQPTFDFGDPGYLQSLYALGDDLMQDEQLKQQREPRGSAHFVYLNRTYVGLFSLLTELGAVVRTA
;
A
#
# COMPACT_ATOMS: atom_id res chain seq x y z
N MET A 1 12.64 -0.70 13.41
CA MET A 1 12.47 0.06 12.16
C MET A 1 11.61 -0.72 11.18
N TYR A 2 12.04 -1.92 10.75
CA TYR A 2 11.26 -2.82 9.88
C TYR A 2 9.78 -3.03 10.28
N LEU A 3 9.51 -3.44 11.52
CA LEU A 3 8.14 -3.68 11.99
C LEU A 3 7.25 -2.43 11.89
N ARG A 4 7.81 -1.24 12.13
CA ARG A 4 7.08 0.02 12.04
C ARG A 4 6.67 0.30 10.59
N THR A 5 7.61 0.16 9.66
CA THR A 5 7.36 0.31 8.23
C THR A 5 6.30 -0.70 7.73
N LEU A 6 6.39 -1.95 8.19
CA LEU A 6 5.40 -2.99 7.90
C LEU A 6 3.99 -2.63 8.41
N THR A 7 3.89 -2.16 9.65
CA THR A 7 2.62 -1.72 10.23
C THR A 7 2.03 -0.56 9.43
N GLN A 8 2.84 0.44 9.06
CA GLN A 8 2.38 1.58 8.26
C GLN A 8 1.91 1.15 6.86
N SER A 9 2.62 0.23 6.21
CA SER A 9 2.20 -0.33 4.92
C SER A 9 0.87 -1.07 5.02
N LEU A 10 0.70 -1.92 6.04
CA LEU A 10 -0.54 -2.67 6.27
C LEU A 10 -1.71 -1.76 6.63
N GLU A 11 -1.46 -0.70 7.41
CA GLU A 11 -2.49 0.28 7.74
C GLU A 11 -2.99 1.04 6.52
N LEU A 12 -2.08 1.41 5.61
CA LEU A 12 -2.43 2.13 4.40
C LEU A 12 -3.17 1.23 3.41
N VAL A 13 -2.62 0.04 3.13
CA VAL A 13 -3.24 -0.94 2.22
C VAL A 13 -4.57 -1.46 2.77
N GLY A 14 -4.70 -1.54 4.09
CA GLY A 14 -5.91 -1.98 4.78
C GLY A 14 -7.01 -0.91 4.88
N ARG A 15 -6.69 0.36 4.64
CA ARG A 15 -7.62 1.50 4.84
C ARG A 15 -8.94 1.38 4.06
N PRO A 16 -8.96 0.92 2.80
CA PRO A 16 -10.21 0.75 2.06
C PRO A 16 -11.20 -0.22 2.72
N PHE A 17 -10.68 -1.26 3.38
CA PHE A 17 -11.49 -2.32 3.99
C PHE A 17 -12.04 -1.95 5.39
N ARG A 18 -11.65 -0.81 5.95
CA ARG A 18 -12.13 -0.34 7.28
C ARG A 18 -13.41 0.48 7.20
N GLN A 19 -13.93 0.67 5.99
CA GLN A 19 -15.09 1.50 5.70
C GLN A 19 -16.01 0.71 4.76
N PRO A 20 -17.33 0.97 4.76
CA PRO A 20 -18.26 0.32 3.83
C PRO A 20 -18.15 0.86 2.40
N THR A 21 -17.58 2.05 2.23
CA THR A 21 -17.29 2.67 0.95
C THR A 21 -15.99 3.44 1.08
N PHE A 22 -15.19 3.42 0.03
CA PHE A 22 -13.89 4.10 -0.01
C PHE A 22 -13.75 4.91 -1.29
N ASP A 23 -13.28 6.15 -1.14
CA ASP A 23 -12.98 7.05 -2.25
C ASP A 23 -11.50 6.93 -2.63
N PHE A 24 -11.23 6.22 -3.75
CA PHE A 24 -9.88 6.12 -4.31
C PHE A 24 -9.47 7.39 -5.07
N GLY A 25 -10.42 8.29 -5.38
CA GLY A 25 -10.15 9.59 -5.96
C GLY A 25 -9.62 10.64 -4.98
N ASP A 26 -9.59 10.34 -3.67
CA ASP A 26 -9.05 11.25 -2.65
C ASP A 26 -7.54 11.49 -2.88
N PRO A 27 -7.12 12.74 -3.20
CA PRO A 27 -5.72 13.07 -3.41
C PRO A 27 -4.84 12.77 -2.19
N GLY A 28 -5.40 12.85 -0.97
CA GLY A 28 -4.69 12.56 0.27
C GLY A 28 -4.33 11.08 0.42
N TYR A 29 -5.18 10.18 -0.08
CA TYR A 29 -4.88 8.75 -0.08
C TYR A 29 -3.77 8.41 -1.09
N LEU A 30 -3.85 8.98 -2.30
CA LEU A 30 -2.83 8.81 -3.32
C LEU A 30 -1.46 9.31 -2.88
N GLN A 31 -1.41 10.52 -2.30
CA GLN A 31 -0.18 11.10 -1.77
C GLN A 31 0.43 10.22 -0.68
N SER A 32 -0.40 9.62 0.18
CA SER A 32 0.06 8.69 1.21
C SER A 32 0.68 7.41 0.62
N LEU A 33 0.12 6.88 -0.48
CA LEU A 33 0.66 5.71 -1.20
C LEU A 33 2.03 6.00 -1.83
N TYR A 34 2.17 7.15 -2.48
CA TYR A 34 3.45 7.55 -3.07
C TYR A 34 4.51 7.83 -2.02
N ALA A 35 4.18 8.56 -0.95
CA ALA A 35 5.11 8.86 0.13
C ALA A 35 5.66 7.58 0.78
N LEU A 36 4.78 6.59 1.03
CA LEU A 36 5.21 5.29 1.54
C LEU A 36 6.15 4.56 0.55
N GLY A 37 5.85 4.60 -0.74
CA GLY A 37 6.70 4.01 -1.79
C GLY A 37 8.08 4.64 -1.86
N ASP A 38 8.15 5.96 -1.79
CA ASP A 38 9.40 6.72 -1.80
C ASP A 38 10.24 6.43 -0.55
N ASP A 39 9.62 6.44 0.64
CA ASP A 39 10.30 6.11 1.91
C ASP A 39 10.89 4.69 1.87
N LEU A 40 10.13 3.73 1.33
CA LEU A 40 10.59 2.34 1.14
C LEU A 40 11.76 2.23 0.14
N MET A 41 11.77 3.05 -0.92
CA MET A 41 12.85 3.07 -1.91
C MET A 41 14.10 3.81 -1.44
N GLN A 42 13.98 4.76 -0.52
CA GLN A 42 15.12 5.53 -0.02
C GLN A 42 15.83 4.85 1.17
N ASP A 43 15.16 3.92 1.85
CA ASP A 43 15.74 3.21 3.00
C ASP A 43 16.77 2.15 2.57
N GLU A 44 18.05 2.52 2.66
CA GLU A 44 19.20 1.65 2.38
C GLU A 44 19.26 0.42 3.30
N GLN A 45 18.71 0.46 4.51
CA GLN A 45 18.66 -0.70 5.40
C GLN A 45 17.65 -1.73 4.90
N LEU A 46 16.49 -1.29 4.40
CA LEU A 46 15.50 -2.18 3.79
C LEU A 46 16.00 -2.82 2.48
N LYS A 47 16.84 -2.10 1.70
CA LYS A 47 17.49 -2.67 0.51
C LYS A 47 18.51 -3.75 0.86
N GLN A 48 19.25 -3.56 1.95
CA GLN A 48 20.29 -4.47 2.42
C GLN A 48 19.73 -5.64 3.25
N GLN A 49 18.47 -5.57 3.68
CA GLN A 49 17.80 -6.66 4.37
C GLN A 49 17.66 -7.88 3.47
N ARG A 50 18.32 -8.97 3.88
CA ARG A 50 18.26 -10.30 3.27
C ARG A 50 17.11 -11.17 3.81
N GLU A 51 16.36 -10.67 4.79
CA GLU A 51 15.19 -11.37 5.31
C GLU A 51 14.14 -11.57 4.19
N PRO A 52 13.49 -12.74 4.11
CA PRO A 52 12.49 -12.98 3.08
C PRO A 52 11.40 -11.92 3.18
N ARG A 53 11.08 -11.26 2.05
CA ARG A 53 10.03 -10.22 1.93
C ARG A 53 8.60 -10.78 2.08
N GLY A 54 8.43 -11.81 2.91
CA GLY A 54 7.24 -12.65 3.01
C GLY A 54 7.26 -13.84 2.04
N SER A 55 6.19 -14.63 2.07
CA SER A 55 5.97 -15.73 1.11
C SER A 55 5.76 -15.18 -0.30
N ALA A 56 5.98 -16.01 -1.33
CA ALA A 56 5.67 -15.64 -2.72
C ALA A 56 4.21 -15.17 -2.88
N HIS A 57 3.28 -15.79 -2.15
CA HIS A 57 1.88 -15.37 -2.11
C HIS A 57 1.69 -13.96 -1.54
N PHE A 58 2.40 -13.63 -0.47
CA PHE A 58 2.34 -12.29 0.13
C PHE A 58 2.88 -11.21 -0.82
N VAL A 59 3.98 -11.49 -1.52
CA VAL A 59 4.54 -10.56 -2.52
C VAL A 59 3.57 -10.36 -3.68
N TYR A 60 2.95 -11.43 -4.16
CA TYR A 60 1.96 -11.38 -5.24
C TYR A 60 0.76 -10.53 -4.85
N LEU A 61 0.19 -10.79 -3.68
CA LEU A 61 -0.98 -10.08 -3.14
C LEU A 61 -0.70 -8.58 -3.00
N ASN A 62 0.45 -8.19 -2.43
CA ASN A 62 0.83 -6.78 -2.32
C ASN A 62 0.99 -6.09 -3.67
N ARG A 63 1.65 -6.74 -4.64
CA ARG A 63 1.80 -6.18 -6.00
C ARG A 63 0.45 -5.97 -6.67
N THR A 64 -0.47 -6.92 -6.52
CA THR A 64 -1.84 -6.81 -7.04
C THR A 64 -2.60 -5.65 -6.39
N TYR A 65 -2.51 -5.49 -5.06
CA TYR A 65 -3.17 -4.37 -4.38
C TYR A 65 -2.65 -3.00 -4.82
N VAL A 66 -1.32 -2.84 -4.90
CA VAL A 66 -0.74 -1.57 -5.36
C VAL A 66 -1.22 -1.25 -6.77
N GLY A 67 -1.17 -2.21 -7.70
CA GLY A 67 -1.63 -1.99 -9.08
C GLY A 67 -3.12 -1.67 -9.16
N LEU A 68 -3.96 -2.41 -8.42
CA LEU A 68 -5.40 -2.16 -8.37
C LEU A 68 -5.72 -0.78 -7.80
N PHE A 69 -5.06 -0.37 -6.71
CA PHE A 69 -5.31 0.92 -6.08
C PHE A 69 -4.87 2.08 -6.97
N SER A 70 -3.74 1.96 -7.68
CA SER A 70 -3.33 2.94 -8.68
C SER A 70 -4.39 3.11 -9.77
N LEU A 71 -4.93 2.01 -10.30
CA LEU A 71 -5.97 2.05 -11.33
C LEU A 71 -7.27 2.67 -10.81
N LEU A 72 -7.73 2.27 -9.62
CA LEU A 72 -8.94 2.85 -9.01
C LEU A 72 -8.76 4.34 -8.72
N THR A 73 -7.54 4.76 -8.38
CA THR A 73 -7.22 6.17 -8.16
C THR A 73 -7.23 6.96 -9.46
N GLU A 74 -6.63 6.42 -10.54
CA GLU A 74 -6.65 7.05 -11.87
C GLU A 74 -8.09 7.22 -12.40
N LEU A 75 -8.98 6.29 -12.06
CA LEU A 75 -10.41 6.37 -12.39
C LEU A 75 -11.21 7.30 -11.46
N GLY A 76 -10.64 7.80 -10.37
CA GLY A 76 -11.36 8.56 -9.35
C GLY A 76 -12.51 7.77 -8.71
N ALA A 77 -12.33 6.46 -8.54
CA ALA A 77 -13.42 5.55 -8.23
C ALA A 77 -13.84 5.61 -6.75
N VAL A 78 -15.15 5.64 -6.51
CA VAL A 78 -15.75 5.41 -5.18
C VAL A 78 -16.30 3.98 -5.16
N VAL A 79 -15.74 3.11 -4.31
CA VAL A 79 -15.99 1.67 -4.31
C VAL A 79 -16.65 1.23 -3.00
N ARG A 80 -17.67 0.37 -3.09
CA ARG A 80 -18.23 -0.33 -1.91
C ARG A 80 -17.30 -1.47 -1.51
N THR A 81 -16.85 -1.45 -0.27
CA THR A 81 -15.77 -2.30 0.25
C THR A 81 -16.22 -3.31 1.30
N ALA A 82 -17.52 -3.30 1.64
CA ALA A 82 -18.20 -4.27 2.51
C ALA A 82 -19.09 -5.21 1.72
#